data_AF-A0AB33IDI4-F1
#
_entry.id   AF-A0AB33IDI4-F1
#
_cell.length_a   1.000
_cell.length_b   1.000
_cell.length_c   1.000
_cell.angle_alpha   90.00
_cell.angle_beta   90.00
_cell.angle_gamma   90.00
#
_symmetry.space_group_name_H-M   'P 1'
#
loop_
_entity.id
_entity.type
_entity.pdbx_description
1 polymer ?
#
loop_
_entity_poly.entity_id
_entity_poly.type
_entity_poly.pdbx_seq_one_letter_code
_entity_poly.pdbx_strand_id
1 'polypeptide(L)'
;MKRRYSLKTIGAVFLLSAAVGLSASTGAKAQQVYSSQPQDSQQSGNFQQPPAPDAAQLAAMRKDVQVAASYQLPDDFLPRMTTTLQALQDAGLQPPPPEGHISLDDTIKRVESVPGIEPVLKSQGFTARQFVMGLTSFGITYAVTSHAADAKDAPRLNPHNVSLLQKNPDAVRALLQQMGNQPTQPQ
;
A
#
# COMPACT_ATOMS: atom_id res chain seq x y z
N MET A 1 17.82 17.60 49.30
CA MET A 1 16.81 17.10 50.28
C MET A 1 15.43 17.37 49.65
N LYS A 2 14.45 16.47 49.52
CA LYS A 2 14.09 15.16 50.07
C LYS A 2 13.14 14.49 49.06
N ARG A 3 13.27 13.18 48.85
CA ARG A 3 12.23 12.34 48.22
C ARG A 3 11.00 12.27 49.12
N ARG A 4 9.79 12.18 48.54
CA ARG A 4 8.66 11.43 49.11
C ARG A 4 7.84 10.76 48.02
N TYR A 5 7.52 9.49 48.28
CA TYR A 5 6.74 8.54 47.50
C TYR A 5 5.23 8.73 47.73
N SER A 6 4.39 8.26 46.81
CA SER A 6 3.13 7.59 47.18
C SER A 6 2.65 6.61 46.10
N LEU A 7 2.19 5.46 46.59
CA LEU A 7 1.77 4.22 45.94
C LEU A 7 0.23 4.18 45.76
N LYS A 8 -0.27 3.41 44.77
CA LYS A 8 -1.47 2.52 44.77
C LYS A 8 -1.95 2.32 43.32
N THR A 9 -1.72 1.17 42.66
CA THR A 9 -2.43 -0.13 42.73
C THR A 9 -3.89 -0.08 42.29
N ILE A 10 -4.23 -0.89 41.27
CA ILE A 10 -5.48 -1.64 40.92
C ILE A 10 -5.34 -1.88 39.39
N GLY A 11 -5.50 -3.05 38.78
CA GLY A 11 -6.07 -4.34 39.15
C GLY A 11 -6.51 -4.98 37.83
N ALA A 12 -6.03 -6.18 37.54
CA ALA A 12 -6.23 -6.92 36.30
C ALA A 12 -7.67 -7.43 36.12
N VAL A 13 -8.13 -7.60 34.87
CA VAL A 13 -9.01 -8.73 34.48
C VAL A 13 -8.74 -9.11 33.00
N PHE A 14 -8.06 -10.24 32.80
CA PHE A 14 -8.13 -11.04 31.58
C PHE A 14 -9.31 -12.00 31.73
N LEU A 15 -10.21 -12.07 30.76
CA LEU A 15 -11.20 -13.15 30.67
C LEU A 15 -11.00 -13.92 29.36
N LEU A 16 -10.30 -15.05 29.50
CA LEU A 16 -10.45 -16.22 28.65
C LEU A 16 -11.79 -16.89 28.99
N SER A 17 -12.60 -17.18 27.99
CA SER A 17 -13.67 -18.18 28.10
C SER A 17 -13.59 -19.13 26.91
N ALA A 18 -13.14 -20.36 27.18
CA ALA A 18 -13.35 -21.52 26.34
C ALA A 18 -14.63 -22.22 26.80
N ALA A 19 -15.47 -22.64 25.86
CA ALA A 19 -16.54 -23.59 26.12
C ALA A 19 -16.61 -24.59 24.96
N VAL A 20 -16.16 -25.82 25.24
CA VAL A 20 -16.46 -27.02 24.48
C VAL A 20 -17.84 -27.51 24.93
N GLY A 21 -18.75 -27.70 23.98
CA GLY A 21 -20.05 -28.33 24.20
C GLY A 21 -20.26 -29.46 23.21
N LEU A 22 -20.11 -30.70 23.68
CA LEU A 22 -20.53 -31.92 23.00
C LEU A 22 -22.04 -32.11 23.25
N SER A 23 -22.85 -32.26 22.21
CA SER A 23 -24.19 -32.85 22.32
C SER A 23 -24.61 -33.46 20.99
N ALA A 24 -24.77 -34.77 21.00
CA ALA A 24 -25.41 -35.54 19.94
C ALA A 24 -26.91 -35.62 20.22
N SER A 25 -27.74 -35.38 19.20
CA SER A 25 -29.15 -35.74 19.19
C SER A 25 -29.54 -36.18 17.78
N THR A 26 -29.90 -37.47 17.68
CA THR A 26 -30.53 -38.11 16.54
C THR A 26 -32.03 -37.85 16.61
N GLY A 27 -32.70 -37.49 15.50
CA GLY A 27 -34.16 -37.62 15.40
C GLY A 27 -34.91 -36.59 14.56
N ALA A 28 -35.27 -37.01 13.35
CA ALA A 28 -36.55 -36.82 12.64
C ALA A 28 -37.08 -35.43 12.23
N LYS A 29 -37.56 -35.43 10.97
CA LYS A 29 -38.21 -34.38 10.17
C LYS A 29 -39.39 -33.66 10.84
N ALA A 30 -39.48 -32.35 10.61
CA ALA A 30 -40.73 -31.67 10.24
C ALA A 30 -40.42 -30.32 9.57
N GLN A 31 -41.13 -30.03 8.48
CA GLN A 31 -41.08 -28.78 7.73
C GLN A 31 -41.53 -27.60 8.59
N GLN A 32 -40.78 -26.50 8.54
CA GLN A 32 -41.39 -25.18 8.72
C GLN A 32 -40.84 -24.21 7.68
N VAL A 33 -41.80 -23.78 6.87
CA VAL A 33 -41.79 -22.70 5.89
C VAL A 33 -41.08 -21.48 6.46
N TYR A 34 -39.91 -21.12 5.91
CA TYR A 34 -39.33 -19.81 6.11
C TYR A 34 -39.85 -18.89 5.02
N SER A 35 -40.87 -18.12 5.39
CA SER A 35 -41.25 -16.89 4.72
C SER A 35 -40.06 -15.92 4.78
N SER A 36 -39.52 -15.59 3.63
CA SER A 36 -38.44 -14.60 3.48
C SER A 36 -38.99 -13.22 3.80
N GLN A 37 -38.70 -12.70 4.99
CA GLN A 37 -38.89 -11.29 5.32
C GLN A 37 -37.49 -10.65 5.32
N PRO A 38 -37.13 -9.83 4.31
CA PRO A 38 -35.88 -9.10 4.36
C PRO A 38 -35.99 -8.03 5.45
N GLN A 39 -35.17 -8.22 6.48
CA GLN A 39 -35.02 -7.30 7.58
C GLN A 39 -34.11 -6.15 7.10
N ASP A 40 -34.74 -5.02 6.75
CA ASP A 40 -34.09 -3.74 6.48
C ASP A 40 -33.12 -3.41 7.63
N SER A 41 -31.84 -3.70 7.40
CA SER A 41 -30.76 -3.26 8.25
C SER A 41 -29.46 -3.35 7.47
N GLN A 42 -29.23 -2.38 6.58
CA GLN A 42 -27.87 -1.98 6.21
C GLN A 42 -27.91 -0.67 5.46
N GLN A 43 -27.58 0.38 6.22
CA GLN A 43 -27.11 1.67 5.75
C GLN A 43 -25.94 1.44 4.78
N SER A 44 -26.28 1.27 3.51
CA SER A 44 -25.35 1.05 2.41
C SER A 44 -24.85 2.41 1.96
N GLY A 45 -23.73 2.84 2.51
CA GLY A 45 -22.91 3.82 1.81
C GLY A 45 -22.59 3.25 0.43
N ASN A 46 -23.05 3.93 -0.63
CA ASN A 46 -22.74 3.60 -2.02
C ASN A 46 -21.23 3.74 -2.24
N PHE A 47 -20.44 2.75 -1.83
CA PHE A 47 -19.09 2.56 -2.34
C PHE A 47 -19.21 1.90 -3.70
N GLN A 48 -19.45 2.72 -4.73
CA GLN A 48 -19.34 2.28 -6.11
C GLN A 48 -17.87 1.89 -6.33
N GLN A 49 -17.58 0.59 -6.26
CA GLN A 49 -16.31 0.06 -6.73
C GLN A 49 -16.11 0.56 -8.17
N PRO A 50 -14.91 1.09 -8.51
CA PRO A 50 -14.65 1.53 -9.86
C PRO A 50 -14.91 0.37 -10.83
N PRO A 51 -15.55 0.64 -11.99
CA PRO A 51 -15.87 -0.40 -12.95
C PRO A 51 -14.60 -1.16 -13.35
N ALA A 52 -14.75 -2.48 -13.56
CA ALA A 52 -13.64 -3.30 -14.03
C ALA A 52 -13.09 -2.73 -15.35
N PRO A 53 -11.76 -2.67 -15.52
CA PRO A 53 -11.16 -2.03 -16.68
C PRO A 53 -11.48 -2.81 -17.96
N ASP A 54 -11.78 -2.09 -19.03
CA ASP A 54 -11.99 -2.70 -20.33
C ASP A 54 -10.65 -3.17 -20.96
N ALA A 55 -10.72 -3.83 -22.12
CA ALA A 55 -9.55 -4.37 -22.80
C ALA A 55 -8.54 -3.29 -23.23
N ALA A 56 -9.02 -2.10 -23.60
CA ALA A 56 -8.16 -0.99 -24.01
C ALA A 56 -7.47 -0.38 -22.79
N GLN A 57 -8.19 -0.23 -21.67
CA GLN A 57 -7.65 0.21 -20.39
C GLN A 57 -6.62 -0.78 -19.86
N LEU A 58 -6.87 -2.09 -19.95
CA LEU A 58 -5.91 -3.12 -19.56
C LEU A 58 -4.65 -3.09 -20.45
N ALA A 59 -4.79 -2.79 -21.75
CA ALA A 59 -3.64 -2.62 -22.64
C ALA A 59 -2.82 -1.37 -22.29
N ALA A 60 -3.47 -0.26 -21.97
CA ALA A 60 -2.81 0.96 -21.49
C ALA A 60 -2.07 0.73 -20.16
N MET A 61 -2.69 0.04 -19.20
CA MET A 61 -2.05 -0.32 -17.94
C MET A 61 -0.80 -1.19 -18.15
N ARG A 62 -0.87 -2.21 -19.03
CA ARG A 62 0.29 -3.03 -19.37
C ARG A 62 1.42 -2.21 -19.98
N LYS A 63 1.08 -1.24 -20.83
CA LYS A 63 2.06 -0.31 -21.41
C LYS A 63 2.72 0.55 -20.33
N ASP A 64 1.94 1.12 -19.42
CA ASP A 64 2.44 1.95 -18.31
C ASP A 64 3.36 1.15 -17.38
N VAL A 65 2.98 -0.08 -17.05
CA VAL A 65 3.82 -1.02 -16.28
C VAL A 65 5.12 -1.29 -17.02
N GLN A 66 5.10 -1.55 -18.33
CA GLN A 66 6.33 -1.81 -19.08
C GLN A 66 7.23 -0.57 -19.19
N VAL A 67 6.63 0.62 -19.35
CA VAL A 67 7.37 1.90 -19.35
C VAL A 67 8.09 2.08 -18.01
N ALA A 68 7.38 1.93 -16.89
CA ALA A 68 7.99 2.05 -15.56
C ALA A 68 9.02 0.93 -15.28
N ALA A 69 8.76 -0.30 -15.68
CA ALA A 69 9.70 -1.43 -15.51
C ALA A 69 11.03 -1.23 -16.24
N SER A 70 11.00 -0.50 -17.36
CA SER A 70 12.19 -0.19 -18.16
C SER A 70 12.96 1.04 -17.69
N TYR A 71 12.35 1.90 -16.88
CA TYR A 71 12.97 3.12 -16.37
C TYR A 71 14.22 2.80 -15.54
N GLN A 72 15.35 3.40 -15.88
CA GLN A 72 16.59 3.18 -15.16
C GLN A 72 16.64 4.04 -13.89
N LEU A 73 16.79 3.39 -12.75
CA LEU A 73 16.99 4.06 -11.47
C LEU A 73 18.42 4.62 -11.39
N PRO A 74 18.63 5.84 -10.88
CA PRO A 74 19.97 6.32 -10.54
C PRO A 74 20.65 5.45 -9.48
N ASP A 75 21.99 5.39 -9.45
CA ASP A 75 22.73 4.57 -8.48
C ASP A 75 22.48 4.99 -7.02
N ASP A 76 22.22 6.27 -6.79
CA ASP A 76 21.90 6.84 -5.48
C ASP A 76 20.40 6.84 -5.17
N PHE A 77 19.58 6.19 -6.00
CA PHE A 77 18.12 6.23 -5.90
C PHE A 77 17.59 5.81 -4.53
N LEU A 78 18.05 4.66 -4.00
CA LEU A 78 17.51 4.09 -2.75
C LEU A 78 17.66 5.03 -1.54
N PRO A 79 18.87 5.53 -1.20
CA PRO A 79 19.02 6.47 -0.09
C PRO A 79 18.32 7.81 -0.38
N ARG A 80 18.41 8.32 -1.61
CA ARG A 80 17.80 9.61 -1.97
C ARG A 80 16.27 9.56 -1.84
N MET A 81 15.64 8.51 -2.34
CA MET A 81 14.19 8.31 -2.24
C MET A 81 13.73 8.14 -0.80
N THR A 82 14.50 7.43 0.03
CA THR A 82 14.20 7.27 1.46
C THR A 82 14.17 8.63 2.16
N THR A 83 15.19 9.47 1.94
CA THR A 83 15.23 10.85 2.47
C THR A 83 14.08 11.71 1.94
N THR A 84 13.72 11.57 0.66
CA THR A 84 12.55 12.28 0.09
C THR A 84 11.26 11.90 0.78
N LEU A 85 11.00 10.61 1.01
CA LEU A 85 9.79 10.17 1.70
C LEU A 85 9.76 10.63 3.16
N GLN A 86 10.91 10.74 3.83
CA GLN A 86 11.00 11.35 5.17
C GLN A 86 10.67 12.85 5.13
N ALA A 87 11.28 13.60 4.21
CA ALA A 87 11.04 15.03 4.08
C ALA A 87 9.57 15.36 3.74
N LEU A 88 8.91 14.52 2.94
CA LEU A 88 7.47 14.64 2.67
C LEU A 88 6.65 14.43 3.94
N GLN A 89 6.97 13.41 4.74
CA GLN A 89 6.31 13.16 6.02
C GLN A 89 6.50 14.30 7.02
N ASP A 90 7.73 14.82 7.14
CA ASP A 90 8.06 15.94 8.03
C ASP A 90 7.32 17.23 7.62
N ALA A 91 7.07 17.41 6.32
CA ALA A 91 6.28 18.51 5.78
C ALA A 91 4.75 18.31 5.92
N GLY A 92 4.29 17.18 6.48
CA GLY A 92 2.88 16.81 6.52
C GLY A 92 2.29 16.54 5.14
N LEU A 93 3.14 16.34 4.13
CA LEU A 93 2.72 16.06 2.76
C LEU A 93 2.60 14.56 2.58
N GLN A 94 1.44 14.15 2.09
CA GLN A 94 1.17 12.77 1.74
C GLN A 94 0.98 12.67 0.23
N PRO A 95 1.61 11.68 -0.43
CA PRO A 95 1.18 11.28 -1.75
C PRO A 95 -0.33 11.00 -1.71
N PRO A 96 -1.10 11.52 -2.68
CA PRO A 96 -2.53 11.31 -2.72
C PRO A 96 -2.84 9.81 -2.89
N PRO A 97 -3.94 9.31 -2.32
CA PRO A 97 -4.28 7.91 -2.43
C PRO A 97 -4.44 7.50 -3.90
N PRO A 98 -4.11 6.25 -4.25
CA PRO A 98 -4.38 5.72 -5.57
C PRO A 98 -5.91 5.69 -5.80
N GLU A 99 -6.39 6.42 -6.79
CA GLU A 99 -7.81 6.39 -7.20
C GLU A 99 -8.00 5.46 -8.38
N GLY A 100 -8.57 4.28 -8.15
CA GLY A 100 -8.91 3.35 -9.23
C GLY A 100 -7.76 3.11 -10.21
N HIS A 101 -8.10 2.95 -11.49
CA HIS A 101 -7.15 2.73 -12.57
C HIS A 101 -6.81 4.06 -13.25
N ILE A 102 -5.83 4.82 -12.71
CA ILE A 102 -5.27 5.99 -13.41
C ILE A 102 -4.04 5.62 -14.24
N SER A 103 -3.81 6.37 -15.31
CA SER A 103 -2.58 6.26 -16.10
C SER A 103 -1.36 6.73 -15.29
N LEU A 104 -0.18 6.32 -15.74
CA LEU A 104 1.08 6.78 -15.17
C LEU A 104 1.24 8.30 -15.28
N ASP A 105 0.82 8.90 -16.41
CA ASP A 105 0.88 10.36 -16.60
C ASP A 105 -0.11 11.10 -15.70
N ASP A 106 -1.30 10.55 -15.47
CA ASP A 106 -2.26 11.16 -14.53
C ASP A 106 -1.79 11.02 -13.08
N THR A 107 -1.08 9.95 -12.75
CA THR A 107 -0.38 9.80 -11.46
C THR A 107 0.64 10.91 -11.28
N ILE A 108 1.43 11.21 -12.31
CA ILE A 108 2.42 12.28 -12.28
C ILE A 108 1.76 13.64 -12.07
N LYS A 109 0.74 13.98 -12.86
CA LYS A 109 0.00 15.25 -12.72
C LYS A 109 -0.64 15.40 -11.35
N ARG A 110 -1.16 14.30 -10.80
CA ARG A 110 -1.75 14.27 -9.47
C ARG A 110 -0.70 14.57 -8.41
N VAL A 111 0.48 13.95 -8.48
CA VAL A 111 1.60 14.29 -7.59
C VAL A 111 1.99 15.76 -7.78
N GLU A 112 2.10 16.26 -9.01
CA GLU A 112 2.39 17.67 -9.31
C GLU A 112 1.36 18.64 -8.71
N SER A 113 0.10 18.22 -8.58
CA SER A 113 -0.98 19.06 -8.04
C SER A 113 -0.98 19.21 -6.52
N VAL A 114 -0.16 18.45 -5.79
CA VAL A 114 -0.11 18.53 -4.31
C VAL A 114 0.55 19.85 -3.87
N PRO A 115 -0.16 20.73 -3.15
CA PRO A 115 0.42 21.99 -2.68
C PRO A 115 1.65 21.74 -1.81
N GLY A 116 2.75 22.43 -2.13
CA GLY A 116 4.00 22.34 -1.35
C GLY A 116 4.91 21.15 -1.66
N ILE A 117 4.52 20.23 -2.55
CA ILE A 117 5.33 19.05 -2.88
C ILE A 117 6.58 19.37 -3.71
N GLU A 118 6.46 20.31 -4.64
CA GLU A 118 7.51 20.62 -5.61
C GLU A 118 8.80 21.09 -4.93
N PRO A 119 8.79 22.02 -3.94
CA PRO A 119 9.99 22.38 -3.19
C PRO A 119 10.66 21.20 -2.49
N VAL A 120 9.88 20.28 -1.90
CA VAL A 120 10.42 19.10 -1.21
C VAL A 120 11.11 18.18 -2.21
N LEU A 121 10.46 17.85 -3.33
CA LEU A 121 11.04 17.01 -4.38
C LEU A 121 12.30 17.64 -4.98
N LYS A 122 12.26 18.94 -5.30
CA LYS A 122 13.41 19.67 -5.86
C LYS A 122 14.60 19.69 -4.90
N SER A 123 14.37 19.83 -3.59
CA SER A 123 15.45 19.79 -2.59
C SER A 123 16.22 18.47 -2.58
N GLN A 124 15.58 17.40 -3.04
CA GLN A 124 16.14 16.05 -3.17
C GLN A 124 16.54 15.71 -4.62
N GLY A 125 16.54 16.70 -5.53
CA GLY A 125 16.91 16.51 -6.93
C GLY A 125 15.90 15.73 -7.77
N PHE A 126 14.63 15.66 -7.34
CA PHE A 126 13.56 15.01 -8.08
C PHE A 126 12.62 16.02 -8.74
N THR A 127 12.21 15.72 -9.97
CA THR A 127 10.92 16.18 -10.50
C THR A 127 9.81 15.22 -10.05
N ALA A 128 8.54 15.65 -10.11
CA ALA A 128 7.41 14.76 -9.83
C ALA A 128 7.40 13.52 -10.74
N ARG A 129 7.72 13.68 -12.04
CA ARG A 129 7.89 12.57 -12.96
C ARG A 129 8.97 11.59 -12.49
N GLN A 130 10.15 12.06 -12.11
CA GLN A 130 11.23 11.18 -11.65
C GLN A 130 10.88 10.48 -10.33
N PHE A 131 10.18 11.18 -9.43
CA PHE A 131 9.71 10.62 -8.17
C PHE A 131 8.74 9.45 -8.41
N VAL A 132 7.69 9.67 -9.22
CA VAL A 132 6.70 8.64 -9.56
C VAL A 132 7.31 7.50 -10.35
N MET A 133 8.04 7.80 -11.43
CA MET A 133 8.71 6.78 -12.25
C MET A 133 9.67 5.92 -11.41
N GLY A 134 10.41 6.57 -10.50
CA GLY A 134 11.35 5.90 -9.61
C GLY A 134 10.67 4.94 -8.64
N LEU A 135 9.65 5.41 -7.91
CA LEU A 135 8.89 4.55 -6.97
C LEU A 135 8.17 3.40 -7.70
N THR A 136 7.54 3.66 -8.84
CA THR A 136 6.86 2.62 -9.62
C THR A 136 7.85 1.61 -10.18
N SER A 137 8.98 2.06 -10.73
CA SER A 137 10.03 1.17 -11.24
C SER A 137 10.65 0.31 -10.13
N PHE A 138 10.92 0.92 -8.96
CA PHE A 138 11.36 0.21 -7.76
C PHE A 138 10.34 -0.86 -7.34
N GLY A 139 9.06 -0.48 -7.21
CA GLY A 139 7.99 -1.38 -6.79
C GLY A 139 7.81 -2.56 -7.73
N ILE A 140 7.81 -2.33 -9.04
CA ILE A 140 7.73 -3.41 -10.05
C ILE A 140 8.95 -4.33 -9.97
N THR A 141 10.16 -3.75 -9.94
CA THR A 141 11.41 -4.53 -9.87
C THR A 141 11.43 -5.38 -8.60
N TYR A 142 11.12 -4.79 -7.45
CA TYR A 142 11.04 -5.49 -6.18
C TYR A 142 9.98 -6.59 -6.19
N ALA A 143 8.76 -6.31 -6.67
CA ALA A 143 7.67 -7.29 -6.70
C ALA A 143 8.02 -8.51 -7.56
N VAL A 144 8.52 -8.28 -8.78
CA VAL A 144 8.87 -9.34 -9.74
C VAL A 144 10.11 -10.13 -9.32
N THR A 145 11.05 -9.53 -8.57
CA THR A 145 12.25 -10.24 -8.10
C THR A 145 12.05 -10.95 -6.76
N SER A 146 11.14 -10.44 -5.92
CA SER A 146 10.85 -11.02 -4.59
C SER A 146 9.79 -12.10 -4.62
N HIS A 147 8.91 -12.07 -5.62
CA HIS A 147 7.94 -13.12 -5.90
C HIS A 147 8.35 -13.78 -7.21
N ALA A 148 8.21 -15.11 -7.31
CA ALA A 148 8.21 -15.76 -8.61
C ALA A 148 6.89 -15.38 -9.32
N ALA A 149 6.78 -14.13 -9.79
CA ALA A 149 5.66 -13.73 -10.63
C ALA A 149 5.58 -14.70 -11.80
N ASP A 150 4.36 -15.09 -12.19
CA ASP A 150 4.15 -15.94 -13.36
C ASP A 150 4.87 -15.31 -14.56
N ALA A 151 5.98 -15.93 -14.96
CA ALA A 151 6.96 -15.34 -15.88
C ALA A 151 6.36 -14.95 -17.23
N LYS A 152 5.17 -15.49 -17.56
CA LYS A 152 4.43 -15.21 -18.79
C LYS A 152 3.89 -13.78 -18.89
N ASP A 153 3.56 -13.14 -17.77
CA ASP A 153 2.95 -11.80 -17.74
C ASP A 153 3.82 -10.76 -17.03
N ALA A 154 5.00 -11.16 -16.52
CA ALA A 154 5.92 -10.23 -15.88
C ALA A 154 6.50 -9.25 -16.91
N PRO A 155 6.52 -7.93 -16.60
CA PRO A 155 7.16 -6.97 -17.49
C PRO A 155 8.66 -7.23 -17.56
N ARG A 156 9.28 -6.88 -18.69
CA ARG A 156 10.73 -6.94 -18.81
C ARG A 156 11.35 -5.88 -17.92
N LEU A 157 12.07 -6.32 -16.88
CA LEU A 157 12.76 -5.45 -15.94
C LEU A 157 14.03 -4.84 -16.54
N ASN A 158 14.40 -3.66 -16.08
CA ASN A 158 15.71 -3.08 -16.33
C ASN A 158 16.79 -3.84 -15.50
N PRO A 159 17.83 -4.42 -16.13
CA PRO A 159 18.84 -5.20 -15.42
C PRO A 159 19.70 -4.38 -14.45
N HIS A 160 19.88 -3.07 -14.72
CA HIS A 160 20.57 -2.17 -13.80
C HIS A 160 19.81 -2.08 -12.47
N ASN A 161 18.48 -1.91 -12.52
CA ASN A 161 17.63 -1.84 -11.33
C ASN A 161 17.69 -3.15 -10.53
N VAL A 162 17.64 -4.30 -11.21
CA VAL A 162 17.76 -5.62 -10.55
C VAL A 162 19.09 -5.71 -9.79
N SER A 163 20.20 -5.36 -10.44
CA SER A 163 21.52 -5.32 -9.81
C SER A 163 21.58 -4.32 -8.65
N LEU A 164 21.00 -3.13 -8.81
CA LEU A 164 20.98 -2.09 -7.79
C LEU A 164 20.28 -2.58 -6.52
N LEU A 165 19.10 -3.20 -6.64
CA LEU A 165 18.35 -3.72 -5.50
C LEU A 165 19.08 -4.89 -4.83
N GLN A 166 19.61 -5.84 -5.60
CA GLN A 166 20.33 -7.00 -5.07
C GLN A 166 21.60 -6.62 -4.30
N LYS A 167 22.33 -5.59 -4.76
CA LYS A 167 23.56 -5.12 -4.11
C LYS A 167 23.30 -4.34 -2.82
N ASN A 168 22.09 -3.84 -2.60
CA ASN A 168 21.78 -2.90 -1.51
C ASN A 168 20.58 -3.35 -0.66
N PRO A 169 20.58 -4.57 -0.09
CA PRO A 169 19.42 -5.13 0.62
C PRO A 169 18.98 -4.28 1.82
N ASP A 170 19.93 -3.67 2.54
CA ASP A 170 19.61 -2.78 3.67
C ASP A 170 18.91 -1.50 3.23
N ALA A 171 19.35 -0.90 2.12
CA ALA A 171 18.72 0.31 1.58
C ALA A 171 17.33 -0.01 0.99
N VAL A 172 17.14 -1.19 0.38
CA VAL A 172 15.82 -1.67 -0.04
C VAL A 172 14.89 -1.80 1.16
N ARG A 173 15.35 -2.43 2.24
CA ARG A 173 14.56 -2.58 3.47
C ARG A 173 14.20 -1.22 4.09
N ALA A 174 15.14 -0.28 4.15
CA ALA A 174 14.88 1.07 4.65
C ALA A 174 13.81 1.79 3.83
N LEU A 175 13.89 1.72 2.51
CA LEU A 175 12.89 2.31 1.62
C LEU A 175 11.50 1.67 1.81
N LEU A 176 11.42 0.34 1.90
CA LEU A 176 10.17 -0.38 2.15
C LEU A 176 9.53 0.01 3.49
N GLN A 177 10.33 0.13 4.56
CA GLN A 177 9.86 0.61 5.86
C GLN A 177 9.31 2.03 5.75
N GLN A 178 10.02 2.91 5.03
CA GLN A 178 9.57 4.30 4.86
C GLN A 178 8.26 4.41 4.09
N MET A 179 8.03 3.54 3.10
CA MET A 179 6.75 3.44 2.40
C MET A 179 5.64 2.83 3.27
N GLY A 180 5.97 1.87 4.14
CA GLY A 180 5.01 1.26 5.08
C GLY A 180 4.64 2.16 6.26
N ASN A 181 5.48 3.13 6.59
CA ASN A 181 5.23 4.14 7.64
C ASN A 181 4.27 5.25 7.21
N GLN A 182 3.79 5.24 5.95
CA GLN A 182 2.70 6.11 5.52
C GLN A 182 1.44 5.70 6.31
N PRO A 183 0.88 6.55 7.20
CA PRO A 183 -0.28 6.16 8.00
C PRO A 183 -1.44 5.84 7.05
N THR A 184 -1.98 4.62 7.16
CA THR A 184 -3.28 4.31 6.59
C THR A 184 -4.27 5.23 7.28
N GLN A 185 -4.78 6.24 6.57
CA GLN A 185 -5.83 7.08 7.15
C GLN A 185 -6.99 6.15 7.57
N PRO A 186 -7.48 6.25 8.82
CA PRO A 186 -8.75 5.63 9.16
C PRO A 186 -9.81 6.22 8.24
N GLN A 187 -10.54 5.31 7.59
CA GLN A 187 -11.62 5.59 6.66
C GLN A 187 -12.71 6.47 7.30
#